data_AF-A0A1W9PIC7-F1
#
_entry.id   AF-A0A1W9PIC7-F1
#
_cell.length_a   1.000
_cell.length_b   1.000
_cell.length_c   1.000
_cell.angle_alpha   90.00
_cell.angle_beta   90.00
_cell.angle_gamma   90.00
#
_symmetry.space_group_name_H-M   'P 1'
#
loop_
_entity.id
_entity.type
_entity.pdbx_description
1 polymer ?
#
loop_
_entity_poly.entity_id
_entity_poly.type
_entity_poly.pdbx_seq_one_letter_code
_entity_poly.pdbx_strand_id
1 'polypeptide(L)'
;GWYAPLGLYHPEELEGLSVSRFCEAVRAEGFNSTPGCNKSLHLHPVFNTIDVYNQGKPTRIANSTSDVRQPPGSLPVSETIQERTFSVPWFKHYRPQIIEEYAFAFRKVAENYKELLAGDKGNPEDIGGWGMTVRRG
;
A
#
# COMPACT_ATOMS: atom_id res chain seq x y z
N GLY A 1 1.28 -21.26 6.21
CA GLY A 1 2.61 -20.62 6.06
C GLY A 1 2.60 -19.26 6.73
N TRP A 2 3.78 -18.74 7.09
CA TRP A 2 3.97 -17.45 7.77
C TRP A 2 4.06 -16.24 6.82
N TYR A 3 4.16 -16.48 5.51
CA TYR A 3 4.35 -15.43 4.51
C TYR A 3 2.99 -14.91 4.01
N ALA A 4 2.74 -13.60 4.17
CA ALA A 4 1.58 -12.89 3.64
C ALA A 4 2.03 -12.04 2.44
N PRO A 5 1.87 -12.53 1.20
CA PRO A 5 2.35 -11.83 0.01
C PRO A 5 1.54 -10.57 -0.29
N LEU A 6 2.15 -9.68 -1.06
CA LEU A 6 1.48 -8.57 -1.75
C LEU A 6 1.59 -8.80 -3.25
N GLY A 7 0.58 -8.31 -3.97
CA GLY A 7 0.64 -8.20 -5.43
C GLY A 7 1.51 -7.01 -5.83
N LEU A 8 2.27 -7.19 -6.91
CA LEU A 8 2.96 -6.11 -7.61
C LEU A 8 2.02 -5.52 -8.64
N TYR A 9 1.90 -4.20 -8.65
CA TYR A 9 1.02 -3.48 -9.55
C TYR A 9 1.81 -2.54 -10.46
N HIS A 10 1.55 -2.69 -11.75
CA HIS A 10 2.16 -1.92 -12.82
C HIS A 10 1.06 -1.11 -13.51
N PRO A 11 0.74 0.11 -13.03
CA PRO A 11 -0.31 0.93 -13.63
C PRO A 11 -0.07 1.16 -15.13
N GLU A 12 1.20 1.24 -15.54
CA GLU A 12 1.62 1.33 -16.93
C GLU A 12 1.11 0.19 -17.83
N GLU A 13 0.91 -1.02 -17.31
CA GLU A 13 0.38 -2.15 -18.08
C GLU A 13 -1.14 -2.05 -18.31
N LEU A 14 -1.82 -1.21 -17.52
CA LEU A 14 -3.27 -0.99 -17.55
C LEU A 14 -3.64 0.46 -17.92
N GLU A 15 -2.84 1.07 -18.81
CA GLU A 15 -3.04 2.44 -19.33
C GLU A 15 -3.19 3.52 -18.22
N GLY A 16 -2.52 3.31 -17.08
CA GLY A 16 -2.52 4.24 -15.95
C GLY A 16 -3.66 4.03 -14.96
N LEU A 17 -4.44 2.93 -15.06
CA LEU A 17 -5.47 2.61 -14.07
C LEU A 17 -4.88 2.60 -12.65
N SER A 18 -5.52 3.30 -11.71
CA SER A 18 -5.09 3.36 -10.32
C SER A 18 -5.24 2.01 -9.62
N VAL A 19 -4.31 1.68 -8.72
CA VAL A 19 -4.39 0.47 -7.89
C VAL A 19 -5.65 0.49 -7.01
N SER A 20 -6.12 1.68 -6.65
CA SER A 20 -7.35 1.89 -5.88
C SER A 20 -8.59 1.43 -6.65
N ARG A 21 -8.71 1.82 -7.93
CA ARG A 21 -9.80 1.40 -8.81
C ARG A 21 -9.70 -0.08 -9.18
N PHE A 22 -8.49 -0.57 -9.42
CA PHE A 22 -8.24 -2.00 -9.63
C PHE A 22 -8.72 -2.84 -8.44
N CYS A 23 -8.32 -2.48 -7.21
CA CYS A 23 -8.76 -3.18 -6.00
C CYS A 23 -10.28 -3.08 -5.77
N GLU A 24 -10.92 -1.96 -6.15
CA GLU A 24 -12.37 -1.82 -6.12
C GLU A 24 -13.07 -2.84 -7.03
N ALA A 25 -12.60 -2.98 -8.27
CA ALA A 25 -13.15 -3.96 -9.21
C ALA A 25 -12.92 -5.40 -8.72
N VAL A 26 -11.73 -5.70 -8.19
CA VAL A 26 -11.44 -7.00 -7.57
C VAL A 26 -12.40 -7.29 -6.40
N ARG A 27 -12.70 -6.29 -5.55
CA ARG A 27 -13.69 -6.45 -4.48
C ARG A 27 -15.09 -6.76 -4.99
N ALA A 28 -15.47 -6.22 -6.15
CA ALA A 28 -16.75 -6.51 -6.79
C ALA A 28 -16.86 -7.97 -7.27
N GLU A 29 -15.74 -8.66 -7.53
CA GLU A 29 -15.71 -10.09 -7.83
C GLU A 29 -15.90 -11.00 -6.60
N GLY A 30 -16.05 -10.42 -5.40
CA GLY A 30 -16.51 -11.14 -4.22
C GLY A 30 -15.45 -11.45 -3.16
N PHE A 31 -14.26 -10.86 -3.23
CA PHE A 31 -13.24 -11.02 -2.20
C PHE A 31 -12.46 -9.75 -1.87
N ASN A 32 -11.90 -9.72 -0.66
CA ASN A 32 -11.22 -8.53 -0.17
C ASN A 32 -9.88 -8.31 -0.89
N SER A 33 -9.68 -7.07 -1.36
CA SER A 33 -8.40 -6.57 -1.86
C SER A 33 -8.28 -5.09 -1.51
N THR A 34 -7.13 -4.66 -1.01
CA THR A 34 -6.86 -3.28 -0.59
C THR A 34 -5.58 -2.77 -1.24
N PRO A 35 -5.55 -1.50 -1.70
CA PRO A 35 -4.33 -0.90 -2.24
C PRO A 35 -3.31 -0.61 -1.13
N GLY A 36 -2.04 -0.57 -1.52
CA GLY A 36 -0.92 -0.23 -0.67
C GLY A 36 -0.52 -1.30 0.34
N CYS A 37 0.32 -0.88 1.28
CA CYS A 37 0.85 -1.73 2.34
C CYS A 37 1.17 -0.91 3.61
N ASN A 38 2.27 -1.22 4.29
CA ASN A 38 2.74 -0.39 5.39
C ASN A 38 3.23 0.95 4.83
N LYS A 39 2.80 2.06 5.45
CA LYS A 39 3.23 3.40 5.05
C LYS A 39 4.74 3.55 5.13
N SER A 40 5.29 4.39 4.27
CA SER A 40 6.72 4.67 4.20
C SER A 40 7.21 5.25 5.51
N LEU A 41 7.93 4.43 6.26
CA LEU A 41 8.25 4.70 7.67
C LEU A 41 9.06 5.98 7.84
N HIS A 42 9.91 6.34 6.87
CA HIS A 42 10.74 7.55 6.91
C HIS A 42 9.93 8.84 6.94
N LEU A 43 8.68 8.84 6.45
CA LEU A 43 7.79 9.99 6.48
C LEU A 43 7.10 10.17 7.84
N HIS A 44 7.12 9.17 8.72
CA HIS A 44 6.45 9.26 10.00
C HIS A 44 7.02 10.43 10.83
N PRO A 45 6.18 11.26 11.48
CA PRO A 45 6.64 12.43 12.23
C PRO A 45 7.72 12.14 13.28
N VAL A 46 7.73 10.94 13.87
CA VAL A 46 8.78 10.49 14.80
C VAL A 46 10.20 10.60 14.22
N PHE A 47 10.33 10.52 12.90
CA PHE A 47 11.62 10.56 12.23
C PHE A 47 12.00 11.94 11.68
N ASN A 48 11.09 12.92 11.73
CA ASN A 48 11.34 14.23 11.10
C ASN A 48 11.08 15.41 12.05
N THR A 49 10.04 15.36 12.87
CA THR A 49 9.50 16.55 13.54
C THR A 49 9.21 16.37 15.02
N ILE A 50 8.91 15.16 15.51
CA ILE A 50 8.53 14.95 16.91
C ILE A 50 9.74 15.04 17.84
N ASP A 51 9.56 15.79 18.93
CA ASP A 51 10.41 15.76 20.12
C ASP A 51 9.71 14.94 21.22
N VAL A 52 10.01 13.65 21.29
CA VAL A 52 9.43 12.68 22.22
C VAL A 52 9.82 12.97 23.66
N TYR A 53 11.01 13.54 23.89
CA TYR A 53 11.63 13.68 25.21
C TYR A 53 11.69 15.14 25.70
N ASN A 54 11.05 16.06 24.98
CA ASN A 54 10.99 17.49 25.31
C ASN A 54 12.39 18.13 25.47
N GLN A 55 13.28 17.84 24.53
CA GLN A 55 14.67 18.34 24.47
C GLN A 55 14.83 19.61 23.61
N GLY A 56 13.73 20.17 23.09
CA GLY A 56 13.69 21.37 22.27
C GLY A 56 14.03 21.16 20.79
N LYS A 57 14.15 19.90 20.34
CA LYS A 57 14.47 19.54 18.95
C LYS A 57 13.98 18.13 18.61
N PRO A 58 13.73 17.81 17.32
CA PRO A 58 13.27 16.48 16.93
C PRO A 58 14.18 15.36 17.47
N THR A 59 13.58 14.32 18.06
CA THR A 59 14.30 13.25 18.76
C THR A 59 15.32 12.55 17.87
N ARG A 60 15.02 12.39 16.57
CA ARG A 60 15.92 11.80 15.58
C ARG A 60 17.29 12.50 15.48
N ILE A 61 17.36 13.79 15.78
CA ILE A 61 18.61 14.57 15.71
C ILE A 61 19.10 15.07 17.08
N ALA A 62 18.45 14.67 18.18
CA ALA A 62 18.76 15.22 19.49
C ALA A 62 20.20 14.92 19.94
N ASN A 63 20.71 13.74 19.59
CA ASN A 63 22.07 13.27 19.92
C ASN A 63 22.91 12.94 18.69
N SER A 64 22.52 13.43 17.51
CA SER A 64 23.24 13.19 16.26
C SER A 64 24.20 14.35 15.97
N THR A 65 25.38 14.03 15.41
CA THR A 65 26.33 15.02 14.90
C THR A 65 25.96 15.58 13.52
N SER A 66 24.97 14.98 12.86
CA SER A 66 24.46 15.37 11.55
C SER A 66 22.93 15.30 11.48
N ASP A 67 22.33 15.99 10.51
CA ASP A 67 20.90 15.88 10.24
C ASP A 67 20.61 14.57 9.50
N VAL A 68 19.95 13.64 10.19
CA VAL A 68 19.60 12.29 9.71
C VAL A 68 18.11 12.13 9.42
N ARG A 69 17.37 13.24 9.35
CA ARG A 69 15.96 13.27 8.98
C ARG A 69 15.80 12.90 7.50
N GLN A 70 14.62 12.41 7.15
CA GLN A 70 14.28 11.92 5.81
C GLN A 70 12.90 12.49 5.44
N PRO A 71 12.84 13.79 5.05
CA PRO A 71 11.57 14.42 4.69
C PRO A 71 10.98 13.83 3.40
N PRO A 72 9.73 14.17 3.05
CA PRO A 72 9.16 13.84 1.74
C PRO A 72 10.12 14.16 0.59
N GLY A 73 10.21 13.27 -0.39
CA GLY A 73 11.12 13.35 -1.53
C GLY A 73 12.54 12.83 -1.26
N SER A 74 12.89 12.46 -0.03
CA SER A 74 14.21 11.90 0.29
C SER A 74 14.39 10.46 -0.22
N LEU A 75 13.30 9.70 -0.34
CA LEU A 75 13.29 8.33 -0.85
C LEU A 75 12.19 8.19 -1.92
N PRO A 76 12.34 8.83 -3.10
CA PRO A 76 11.24 8.98 -4.06
C PRO A 76 10.71 7.63 -4.57
N VAL A 77 11.58 6.65 -4.78
CA VAL A 77 11.16 5.29 -5.19
C VAL A 77 10.30 4.63 -4.12
N SER A 78 10.72 4.71 -2.84
CA SER A 78 9.97 4.13 -1.72
C SER A 78 8.63 4.82 -1.50
N GLU A 79 8.52 6.10 -1.81
CA GLU A 79 7.28 6.87 -1.71
C GLU A 79 6.23 6.41 -2.74
N THR A 80 6.64 5.81 -3.86
CA THR A 80 5.70 5.25 -4.86
C THR A 80 5.11 3.87 -4.50
N ILE A 81 5.62 3.19 -3.47
CA ILE A 81 5.27 1.79 -3.17
C ILE A 81 3.76 1.60 -2.92
N GLN A 82 3.10 2.60 -2.33
CA GLN A 82 1.67 2.51 -2.02
C GLN A 82 0.80 2.40 -3.27
N GLU A 83 1.24 2.97 -4.39
CA GLU A 83 0.54 2.93 -5.68
C GLU A 83 0.88 1.69 -6.50
N ARG A 84 1.90 0.94 -6.09
CA ARG A 84 2.48 -0.21 -6.81
C ARG A 84 2.25 -1.54 -6.11
N THR A 85 1.44 -1.57 -5.05
CA THR A 85 1.18 -2.78 -4.28
C THR A 85 -0.29 -2.89 -3.90
N PHE A 86 -0.76 -4.12 -3.75
CA PHE A 86 -2.10 -4.44 -3.24
C PHE A 86 -2.10 -5.74 -2.46
N SER A 87 -3.10 -5.95 -1.62
CA SER A 87 -3.24 -7.19 -0.86
C SER A 87 -3.73 -8.33 -1.75
N VAL A 88 -3.12 -9.50 -1.61
CA VAL A 88 -3.63 -10.76 -2.18
C VAL A 88 -4.07 -11.71 -1.05
N PRO A 89 -4.95 -12.68 -1.33
CA PRO A 89 -5.40 -13.64 -0.33
C PRO A 89 -4.23 -14.40 0.31
N TRP A 90 -4.24 -14.46 1.65
CA TRP A 90 -3.23 -15.22 2.39
C TRP A 90 -3.61 -16.71 2.44
N PHE A 91 -3.28 -17.44 1.37
CA PHE A 91 -3.52 -18.88 1.30
C PHE A 91 -2.65 -19.65 2.30
N LYS A 92 -3.24 -20.06 3.43
CA LYS A 92 -2.58 -20.89 4.44
C LYS A 92 -2.56 -22.37 4.08
N HIS A 93 -3.51 -22.79 3.24
CA HIS A 93 -3.68 -24.15 2.76
C HIS A 93 -3.72 -24.15 1.24
N TYR A 94 -3.08 -25.15 0.63
CA TYR A 94 -3.14 -25.35 -0.81
C TYR A 94 -4.49 -25.99 -1.19
N ARG A 95 -5.40 -25.17 -1.73
CA ARG A 95 -6.71 -25.59 -2.22
C ARG A 95 -6.85 -25.09 -3.67
N PRO A 96 -6.41 -25.88 -4.66
CA PRO A 96 -6.17 -25.38 -6.02
C PRO A 96 -7.43 -24.80 -6.66
N GLN A 97 -8.59 -25.42 -6.47
CA GLN A 97 -9.87 -24.94 -7.03
C GLN A 97 -10.23 -23.55 -6.52
N ILE A 98 -10.10 -23.33 -5.20
CA ILE A 98 -10.37 -22.02 -4.59
C ILE A 98 -9.33 -21.01 -5.08
N ILE A 99 -8.04 -21.37 -5.10
CA ILE A 99 -6.97 -20.47 -5.57
C ILE A 99 -7.22 -20.05 -7.02
N GLU A 100 -7.71 -20.96 -7.85
CA GLU A 100 -8.06 -20.69 -9.25
C GLU A 100 -9.22 -19.69 -9.37
N GLU A 101 -10.25 -19.78 -8.52
CA GLU A 101 -11.33 -18.79 -8.47
C GLU A 101 -10.81 -17.36 -8.18
N TYR A 102 -9.89 -17.22 -7.22
CA TYR A 102 -9.25 -15.92 -6.94
C TYR A 102 -8.41 -15.44 -8.13
N ALA A 103 -7.60 -16.33 -8.73
CA ALA A 103 -6.78 -15.99 -9.88
C ALA A 103 -7.64 -15.54 -11.08
N PHE A 104 -8.76 -16.22 -11.31
CA PHE A 104 -9.71 -15.87 -12.37
C PHE A 104 -10.26 -14.45 -12.20
N ALA A 105 -10.61 -14.06 -10.99
CA ALA A 105 -11.14 -12.72 -10.75
C ALA A 105 -10.08 -11.61 -10.92
N PHE A 106 -8.84 -11.81 -10.45
CA PHE A 106 -7.75 -10.87 -10.77
C PHE A 106 -7.52 -10.77 -12.28
N ARG A 107 -7.51 -11.91 -12.97
CA ARG A 107 -7.37 -11.98 -14.43
C ARG A 107 -8.51 -11.24 -15.14
N LYS A 108 -9.76 -11.49 -14.75
CA LYS A 108 -10.95 -10.84 -15.31
C LYS A 108 -10.87 -9.32 -15.19
N VAL A 109 -10.52 -8.81 -14.01
CA VAL A 109 -10.35 -7.37 -13.79
C VAL A 109 -9.21 -6.81 -14.65
N ALA A 110 -8.07 -7.50 -14.68
CA ALA A 110 -6.91 -7.07 -15.47
C ALA A 110 -7.17 -7.12 -16.98
N GLU A 111 -7.90 -8.11 -17.50
CA GLU A 111 -8.20 -8.23 -18.94
C GLU A 111 -9.31 -7.26 -19.38
N ASN A 112 -10.18 -6.82 -18.47
CA ASN A 112 -11.30 -5.90 -18.76
C ASN A 112 -11.08 -4.48 -18.19
N TYR A 113 -9.84 -4.13 -17.86
CA TYR A 113 -9.48 -2.85 -17.20
C TYR A 113 -9.98 -1.60 -17.93
N LYS A 114 -10.13 -1.68 -19.26
CA LYS A 114 -10.59 -0.55 -20.09
C LYS A 114 -11.96 -0.03 -19.69
N GLU A 115 -12.85 -0.90 -19.23
CA GLU A 115 -14.17 -0.50 -18.72
C GLU A 115 -14.07 0.29 -17.39
N LEU A 116 -12.96 0.13 -16.67
CA LEU A 116 -12.72 0.77 -15.38
C LEU A 116 -12.16 2.19 -15.50
N LEU A 117 -11.45 2.49 -16.60
CA LEU A 117 -10.74 3.76 -16.82
C LEU A 117 -11.67 4.97 -16.72
N ALA A 118 -12.87 4.90 -17.31
CA ALA A 118 -13.83 6.02 -17.32
C ALA A 118 -14.32 6.41 -15.91
N GLY A 119 -14.27 5.48 -14.94
CA GLY A 119 -14.69 5.69 -13.56
C GLY A 119 -13.53 5.86 -12.57
N ASP A 120 -12.29 5.87 -13.06
CA ASP A 120 -11.12 5.97 -12.18
C ASP A 120 -10.95 7.39 -11.63
N LYS A 121 -10.94 7.50 -10.30
CA LYS A 121 -10.74 8.77 -9.58
C LYS A 121 -9.27 8.97 -9.17
N GLY A 122 -8.40 8.04 -9.52
CA GLY A 122 -7.02 8.01 -9.09
C GLY A 122 -6.83 7.43 -7.69
N ASN A 123 -5.58 7.41 -7.28
CA ASN A 123 -5.14 7.02 -5.94
C ASN A 123 -5.40 8.18 -4.94
N PRO A 124 -5.98 7.94 -3.75
CA PRO A 124 -6.06 8.98 -2.73
C PRO A 124 -4.66 9.38 -2.26
N GLU A 125 -4.53 10.60 -1.72
CA GLU A 125 -3.25 11.12 -1.22
C GLU A 125 -2.65 10.25 -0.10
N ASP A 126 -3.51 9.61 0.70
CA ASP A 126 -3.10 8.78 1.82
C ASP A 126 -3.52 7.32 1.59
N ILE A 127 -2.55 6.49 1.22
CA ILE A 127 -2.71 5.04 1.00
C ILE A 127 -1.85 4.26 1.99
N GLY A 128 -2.34 3.09 2.38
CA GLY A 128 -1.65 2.17 3.28
C GLY A 128 -1.95 2.45 4.75
N GLY A 129 -1.31 1.68 5.63
CA GLY A 129 -1.53 1.76 7.07
C GLY A 129 -0.24 1.86 7.87
N TRP A 130 -0.31 2.45 9.06
CA TRP A 130 0.79 2.42 10.04
C TRP A 130 0.88 1.08 10.79
N GLY A 131 -0.06 0.14 10.58
CA GLY A 131 -0.08 -1.15 11.26
C GLY A 131 -0.37 -1.07 12.76
N MET A 132 -0.99 0.02 13.22
CA MET A 132 -1.30 0.25 14.63
C MET A 132 -2.50 -0.59 15.08
N THR A 133 -2.46 -1.11 16.30
CA THR A 133 -3.63 -1.76 16.91
C THR A 133 -4.73 -0.72 17.10
N VAL A 134 -5.85 -0.91 16.41
CA VAL A 134 -7.03 -0.06 16.61
C VAL A 134 -7.64 -0.43 17.96
N ARG A 135 -7.69 0.51 18.91
CA ARG A 135 -8.51 0.32 20.11
C ARG A 135 -9.97 0.28 19.66
N ARG A 136 -10.67 -0.82 19.94
CA ARG A 136 -12.13 -0.83 19.87
C ARG A 136 -12.63 0.13 20.95
N GLY A 137 -13.31 1.19 20.54
CA GLY A 137 -14.10 2.03 21.42
C GLY A 137 -15.32 1.29 21.94
#